data_AF-A0A2N1JKG5-F1
#
_entry.id   AF-A0A2N1JKG5-F1
#
_cell.length_a   1.000
_cell.length_b   1.000
_cell.length_c   1.000
_cell.angle_alpha   90.00
_cell.angle_beta   90.00
_cell.angle_gamma   90.00
#
_symmetry.space_group_name_H-M   'P 1'
#
loop_
_entity.id
_entity.type
_entity.pdbx_description
1 polymer ?
#
loop_
_entity_poly.entity_id
_entity_poly.type
_entity_poly.pdbx_seq_one_letter_code
_entity_poly.pdbx_strand_id
1 'polypeptide(L)'
;MSRTTAALALTALLGLGLVGCSAPASDTGPAPVPASPTASAATASPDATDEPDSTEAVDEAGAAQAAVELCAQASAAGQGDVCVLEGATASDDLSFSSFRIVKIIGGTFDGTIEVTGAEQVTITEATVGGSVRVDARGGAVVKLATIGGSLDIAGVRSATLVKNRVGGELQCADGVQANGDGNAVTGEVTGTCSRVL
;
A
#
# COMPACT_ATOMS: atom_id res chain seq x y z
N MET A 1 20.07 41.98 18.62
CA MET A 1 18.91 42.70 19.16
C MET A 1 17.73 42.42 18.27
N SER A 2 16.69 41.79 18.83
CA SER A 2 15.27 41.86 18.47
C SER A 2 14.60 40.55 18.86
N ARG A 3 13.88 40.64 19.97
CA ARG A 3 12.99 39.65 20.55
C ARG A 3 11.62 39.82 19.89
N THR A 4 10.95 38.72 19.57
CA THR A 4 9.48 38.73 19.51
C THR A 4 8.91 37.34 19.79
N THR A 5 8.59 37.14 21.06
CA THR A 5 7.59 36.20 21.58
C THR A 5 6.20 36.50 21.02
N ALA A 6 5.45 35.47 20.62
CA ALA A 6 3.99 35.51 20.66
C ALA A 6 3.45 34.09 20.81
N ALA A 7 2.90 33.82 21.99
CA ALA A 7 2.14 32.64 22.34
C ALA A 7 0.76 32.69 21.70
N LEU A 8 0.25 31.53 21.27
CA LEU A 8 -1.17 31.38 20.96
C LEU A 8 -1.67 30.08 21.60
N ALA A 9 -2.60 30.28 22.52
CA ALA A 9 -3.31 29.30 23.31
C ALA A 9 -4.15 28.38 22.42
N LEU A 10 -4.13 27.08 22.70
CA LEU A 10 -5.10 26.14 22.14
C LEU A 10 -6.02 25.64 23.25
N THR A 11 -7.28 26.03 23.11
CA THR A 11 -8.43 25.76 23.95
C THR A 11 -8.73 24.27 23.98
N ALA A 12 -8.77 23.70 25.18
CA ALA A 12 -9.34 22.38 25.44
C ALA A 12 -10.86 22.44 25.31
N LEU A 13 -11.46 21.56 24.52
CA LEU A 13 -12.89 21.27 24.56
C LEU A 13 -13.11 19.77 24.70
N LEU A 14 -13.56 19.38 25.89
CA LEU A 14 -14.13 18.09 26.20
C LEU A 14 -15.44 17.90 25.42
N GLY A 15 -15.60 16.71 24.84
CA GLY A 15 -16.89 16.20 24.39
C GLY A 15 -17.01 14.72 24.77
N LEU A 16 -17.61 14.45 25.93
CA LEU A 16 -18.11 13.12 26.30
C LEU A 16 -19.36 12.81 25.45
N GLY A 17 -19.42 11.62 24.86
CA GLY A 17 -20.57 11.14 24.09
C GLY A 17 -20.77 9.63 24.21
N LEU A 18 -21.47 9.23 25.27
CA LEU A 18 -22.45 8.14 25.44
C LEU A 18 -22.40 6.85 24.58
N VAL A 19 -22.12 5.75 25.30
CA VAL A 19 -22.84 4.45 25.35
C VAL A 19 -24.01 4.22 24.37
N GLY A 20 -23.90 3.13 23.59
CA GLY A 20 -25.02 2.50 22.87
C GLY A 20 -24.87 0.97 22.86
N CYS A 21 -25.70 0.28 23.65
CA CYS A 21 -25.76 -1.17 23.79
C CYS A 21 -26.57 -1.86 22.66
N SER A 22 -26.11 -3.08 22.33
CA SER A 22 -26.87 -4.31 22.02
C SER A 22 -27.81 -4.38 20.81
N ALA A 23 -27.54 -5.36 19.95
CA ALA A 23 -28.56 -6.12 19.23
C ALA A 23 -28.25 -7.64 19.30
N PRO A 24 -29.28 -8.51 19.26
CA PRO A 24 -29.22 -9.91 19.69
C PRO A 24 -28.84 -10.92 18.61
N ALA A 25 -28.52 -12.13 19.07
CA ALA A 25 -28.27 -13.33 18.30
C ALA A 25 -29.51 -13.90 17.60
N SER A 26 -29.29 -14.57 16.46
CA SER A 26 -30.13 -15.59 15.83
C SER A 26 -29.13 -16.50 15.12
N ASP A 27 -28.70 -17.64 15.67
CA ASP A 27 -29.38 -18.91 15.90
C ASP A 27 -30.08 -19.54 14.68
N THR A 28 -29.75 -20.82 14.52
CA THR A 28 -30.36 -21.92 13.76
C THR A 28 -30.29 -22.01 12.23
N GLY A 29 -29.47 -22.96 11.76
CA GLY A 29 -29.83 -23.82 10.62
C GLY A 29 -28.68 -24.56 9.93
N PRO A 30 -28.37 -25.83 10.28
CA PRO A 30 -27.52 -26.69 9.45
C PRO A 30 -28.36 -27.30 8.31
N ALA A 31 -28.03 -26.97 7.05
CA ALA A 31 -28.59 -27.66 5.90
C ALA A 31 -27.71 -28.87 5.52
N PRO A 32 -28.29 -30.08 5.42
CA PRO A 32 -27.56 -31.28 5.02
C PRO A 32 -27.32 -31.35 3.50
N VAL A 33 -26.18 -31.93 3.16
CA VAL A 33 -25.73 -32.31 1.81
C VAL A 33 -26.57 -33.49 1.29
N PRO A 34 -26.88 -33.54 -0.02
CA PRO A 34 -26.87 -34.80 -0.74
C PRO A 34 -25.85 -34.82 -1.88
N ALA A 35 -25.12 -35.94 -1.97
CA ALA A 35 -24.11 -36.22 -2.97
C ALA A 35 -24.70 -36.90 -4.23
N SER A 36 -24.20 -36.49 -5.41
CA SER A 36 -23.91 -37.26 -6.66
C SER A 36 -25.06 -38.07 -7.33
N PRO A 37 -24.92 -38.60 -8.57
CA PRO A 37 -23.90 -38.45 -9.64
C PRO A 37 -24.53 -38.09 -11.01
N THR A 38 -23.74 -37.99 -12.09
CA THR A 38 -23.92 -38.71 -13.39
C THR A 38 -23.08 -38.06 -14.50
N ALA A 39 -22.17 -38.85 -15.07
CA ALA A 39 -21.48 -38.57 -16.32
C ALA A 39 -22.40 -38.87 -17.53
N SER A 40 -22.35 -38.07 -18.60
CA SER A 40 -22.43 -38.61 -19.97
C SER A 40 -22.02 -37.59 -21.05
N ALA A 41 -21.00 -38.04 -21.80
CA ALA A 41 -20.56 -37.77 -23.16
C ALA A 41 -21.23 -36.69 -24.07
N ALA A 42 -20.35 -35.82 -24.58
CA ALA A 42 -19.94 -35.66 -25.98
C ALA A 42 -20.75 -34.84 -27.01
N THR A 43 -19.98 -33.96 -27.67
CA THR A 43 -20.00 -33.49 -29.07
C THR A 43 -20.73 -32.18 -29.38
N ALA A 44 -19.95 -31.10 -29.54
CA ALA A 44 -19.79 -30.39 -30.82
C ALA A 44 -18.77 -29.25 -30.64
N SER A 45 -17.72 -29.26 -31.45
CA SER A 45 -16.90 -28.08 -31.73
C SER A 45 -17.73 -27.02 -32.45
N PRO A 46 -17.60 -25.75 -32.05
CA PRO A 46 -17.58 -24.66 -33.00
C PRO A 46 -16.19 -23.99 -32.97
N ASP A 47 -15.62 -23.85 -34.16
CA ASP A 47 -14.73 -22.77 -34.61
C ASP A 47 -13.99 -21.98 -33.53
N ALA A 48 -12.68 -22.26 -33.44
CA ALA A 48 -11.70 -21.34 -32.89
C ALA A 48 -11.65 -20.08 -33.78
N THR A 49 -12.41 -19.06 -33.38
CA THR A 49 -12.27 -17.68 -33.84
C THR A 49 -11.52 -16.92 -32.76
N ASP A 50 -10.33 -16.44 -33.13
CA ASP A 50 -9.50 -15.44 -32.46
C ASP A 50 -9.35 -15.55 -30.93
N GLU A 51 -8.27 -16.24 -30.52
CA GLU A 51 -7.57 -15.90 -29.27
C GLU A 51 -6.90 -14.52 -29.44
N PRO A 52 -7.31 -13.47 -28.71
CA PRO A 52 -6.34 -12.47 -28.31
C PRO A 52 -5.46 -13.12 -27.25
N ASP A 53 -4.33 -13.66 -27.70
CA ASP A 53 -3.16 -13.91 -26.86
C ASP A 53 -2.66 -12.54 -26.39
N SER A 54 -3.31 -12.04 -25.34
CA SER A 54 -2.96 -10.85 -24.60
C SER A 54 -2.65 -11.31 -23.18
N THR A 55 -1.63 -12.15 -23.04
CA THR A 55 -0.79 -12.10 -21.85
C THR A 55 -0.08 -10.74 -21.89
N GLU A 56 -0.82 -9.69 -21.55
CA GLU A 56 -0.26 -8.38 -21.26
C GLU A 56 0.61 -8.56 -20.03
N ALA A 57 1.89 -8.90 -20.27
CA ALA A 57 2.93 -8.45 -19.39
C ALA A 57 2.64 -6.96 -19.22
N VAL A 58 2.19 -6.59 -18.03
CA VAL A 58 2.07 -5.18 -17.63
C VAL A 58 3.46 -4.60 -17.83
N ASP A 59 3.64 -3.95 -18.98
CA ASP A 59 4.89 -3.34 -19.33
C ASP A 59 5.17 -2.30 -18.25
N GLU A 60 6.38 -2.29 -17.71
CA GLU A 60 6.84 -1.32 -16.71
C GLU A 60 6.53 0.14 -17.12
N ALA A 61 6.48 0.38 -18.43
CA ALA A 61 6.05 1.65 -19.03
C ALA A 61 4.59 2.01 -18.71
N GLY A 62 3.66 1.05 -18.69
CA GLY A 62 2.26 1.25 -18.35
C GLY A 62 2.08 1.64 -16.87
N ALA A 63 2.74 0.93 -15.96
CA ALA A 63 2.71 1.25 -14.52
C ALA A 63 3.29 2.63 -14.22
N ALA A 64 4.34 3.03 -14.95
CA ALA A 64 4.91 4.37 -14.83
C ALA A 64 3.96 5.46 -15.35
N GLN A 65 3.27 5.21 -16.48
CA GLN A 65 2.28 6.14 -17.02
C GLN A 65 1.08 6.31 -16.08
N ALA A 66 0.57 5.21 -15.52
CA ALA A 66 -0.52 5.25 -14.53
C ALA A 66 -0.15 6.07 -13.30
N ALA A 67 1.06 5.89 -12.77
CA ALA A 67 1.55 6.70 -11.66
C ALA A 67 1.65 8.19 -12.02
N VAL A 68 2.18 8.54 -13.19
CA VAL A 68 2.28 9.92 -13.65
C VAL A 68 0.90 10.56 -13.81
N GLU A 69 -0.05 9.85 -14.40
CA GLU A 69 -1.41 10.34 -14.58
C GLU A 69 -2.11 10.54 -13.23
N LEU A 70 -2.01 9.57 -12.33
CA LEU A 70 -2.58 9.65 -10.99
C LEU A 70 -1.97 10.82 -10.20
N CYS A 71 -0.65 11.02 -10.28
CA CYS A 71 0.02 12.17 -9.68
C CYS A 71 -0.47 13.49 -10.29
N ALA A 72 -0.63 13.57 -11.62
CA ALA A 72 -1.11 14.78 -12.29
C ALA A 72 -2.54 15.15 -11.85
N GLN A 73 -3.38 14.15 -11.57
CA GLN A 73 -4.75 14.35 -11.09
C GLN A 73 -4.83 14.70 -9.59
N ALA A 74 -4.01 14.05 -8.76
CA ALA A 74 -4.06 14.17 -7.30
C ALA A 74 -3.27 15.35 -6.74
N SER A 75 -2.31 15.89 -7.50
CA SER A 75 -1.45 16.98 -7.04
C SER A 75 -2.23 18.28 -6.84
N ALA A 76 -2.73 18.53 -5.63
CA ALA A 76 -3.24 19.83 -5.22
C ALA A 76 -2.13 20.92 -5.20
N ALA A 77 -0.85 20.52 -5.15
CA ALA A 77 0.29 21.43 -5.26
C ALA A 77 1.59 20.64 -5.54
N GLY A 78 2.08 20.69 -6.78
CA GLY A 78 3.40 20.13 -7.10
C GLY A 78 3.84 20.51 -8.51
N GLN A 79 4.47 21.67 -8.68
CA GLN A 79 5.24 21.94 -9.89
C GLN A 79 6.53 21.10 -9.81
N GLY A 80 6.72 20.15 -10.73
CA GLY A 80 7.99 19.44 -10.90
C GLY A 80 8.00 17.97 -10.47
N ASP A 81 9.02 17.59 -9.70
CA ASP A 81 9.42 16.20 -9.39
C ASP A 81 8.85 15.67 -8.05
N VAL A 82 7.72 16.22 -7.61
CA VAL A 82 7.06 15.86 -6.34
C VAL A 82 5.66 15.33 -6.63
N CYS A 83 5.38 14.12 -6.19
CA CYS A 83 4.04 13.54 -6.23
C CYS A 83 3.47 13.39 -4.83
N VAL A 84 2.25 13.91 -4.63
CA VAL A 84 1.48 13.75 -3.39
C VAL A 84 0.10 13.19 -3.74
N LEU A 85 -0.17 11.98 -3.28
CA LEU A 85 -1.45 11.30 -3.40
C LEU A 85 -2.16 11.35 -2.04
N GLU A 86 -3.32 11.99 -1.98
CA GLU A 86 -4.14 12.05 -0.77
C GLU A 86 -5.48 11.35 -1.03
N GLY A 87 -5.74 10.24 -0.32
CA GLY A 87 -6.97 9.48 -0.48
C GLY A 87 -7.21 8.91 -1.88
N ALA A 88 -6.14 8.75 -2.67
CA ALA A 88 -6.23 8.26 -4.05
C ALA A 88 -6.59 6.77 -4.11
N THR A 89 -7.14 6.35 -5.24
CA THR A 89 -7.43 4.94 -5.53
C THR A 89 -6.86 4.55 -6.89
N ALA A 90 -6.23 3.39 -6.98
CA ALA A 90 -5.80 2.81 -8.25
C ALA A 90 -5.95 1.29 -8.22
N SER A 91 -6.39 0.71 -9.33
CA SER A 91 -6.49 -0.75 -9.46
C SER A 91 -5.30 -1.36 -10.19
N ASP A 92 -4.54 -0.55 -10.92
CA ASP A 92 -3.33 -0.96 -11.64
C ASP A 92 -2.07 -0.88 -10.78
N ASP A 93 -0.99 -1.48 -11.28
CA ASP A 93 0.34 -1.32 -10.71
C ASP A 93 0.86 0.11 -10.92
N LEU A 94 1.59 0.63 -9.93
CA LEU A 94 2.12 1.99 -9.95
C LEU A 94 3.65 1.98 -9.83
N SER A 95 4.33 2.63 -10.78
CA SER A 95 5.78 2.80 -10.76
C SER A 95 6.18 4.28 -10.69
N PHE A 96 6.82 4.69 -9.60
CA PHE A 96 7.27 6.06 -9.37
C PHE A 96 8.80 6.14 -9.56
N SER A 97 9.24 6.28 -10.81
CA SER A 97 10.66 6.39 -11.18
C SER A 97 11.12 7.82 -11.50
N SER A 98 10.19 8.69 -11.88
CA SER A 98 10.46 10.08 -12.30
C SER A 98 10.32 11.12 -11.20
N PHE A 99 10.01 10.70 -9.97
CA PHE A 99 9.72 11.59 -8.85
C PHE A 99 10.85 11.57 -7.82
N ARG A 100 11.30 12.74 -7.42
CA ARG A 100 12.25 12.92 -6.32
C ARG A 100 11.57 12.74 -4.97
N ILE A 101 10.33 13.16 -4.82
CA ILE A 101 9.56 12.99 -3.58
C ILE A 101 8.24 12.33 -3.90
N VAL A 102 7.94 11.23 -3.21
CA VAL A 102 6.66 10.51 -3.32
C VAL A 102 6.00 10.47 -1.95
N LYS A 103 4.78 10.97 -1.87
CA LYS A 103 3.96 10.91 -0.66
C LYS A 103 2.61 10.27 -0.99
N ILE A 104 2.27 9.21 -0.28
CA ILE A 104 0.99 8.53 -0.36
C ILE A 104 0.38 8.62 1.04
N ILE A 105 -0.74 9.31 1.14
CA ILE A 105 -1.42 9.63 2.41
C ILE A 105 -2.85 9.15 2.28
N GLY A 106 -3.19 8.06 2.96
CA GLY A 106 -4.45 7.36 2.77
C GLY A 106 -4.50 6.64 1.42
N GLY A 107 -5.69 6.18 1.07
CA GLY A 107 -5.98 5.59 -0.23
C GLY A 107 -5.94 4.06 -0.26
N THR A 108 -6.42 3.52 -1.38
CA THR A 108 -6.54 2.08 -1.62
C THR A 108 -5.96 1.75 -3.00
N PHE A 109 -4.99 0.84 -3.02
CA PHE A 109 -4.27 0.45 -4.22
C PHE A 109 -4.36 -1.07 -4.35
N ASP A 110 -5.01 -1.59 -5.38
CA ASP A 110 -5.17 -3.05 -5.52
C ASP A 110 -3.88 -3.70 -6.02
N GLY A 111 -3.12 -2.98 -6.86
CA GLY A 111 -1.86 -3.43 -7.44
C GLY A 111 -0.62 -3.29 -6.55
N THR A 112 0.53 -3.40 -7.19
CA THR A 112 1.86 -3.23 -6.61
C THR A 112 2.30 -1.77 -6.70
N ILE A 113 2.97 -1.29 -5.65
CA ILE A 113 3.60 0.03 -5.63
C ILE A 113 5.11 -0.13 -5.68
N GLU A 114 5.72 0.40 -6.72
CA GLU A 114 7.17 0.46 -6.86
C GLU A 114 7.64 1.90 -6.89
N VAL A 115 8.63 2.23 -6.06
CA VAL A 115 9.23 3.57 -6.03
C VAL A 115 10.73 3.43 -6.19
N THR A 116 11.26 4.02 -7.27
CA THR A 116 12.68 3.88 -7.64
C THR A 116 13.33 5.24 -7.82
N GLY A 117 14.51 5.44 -7.23
CA GLY A 117 15.33 6.64 -7.42
C GLY A 117 14.89 7.89 -6.65
N ALA A 118 13.77 7.84 -5.93
CA ALA A 118 13.28 8.95 -5.10
C ALA A 118 14.29 9.32 -3.98
N GLU A 119 14.35 10.58 -3.60
CA GLU A 119 15.08 11.04 -2.41
C GLU A 119 14.27 10.82 -1.13
N GLN A 120 12.94 10.90 -1.21
CA GLN A 120 12.08 10.69 -0.05
C GLN A 120 10.80 9.98 -0.45
N VAL A 121 10.45 8.94 0.32
CA VAL A 121 9.22 8.18 0.17
C VAL A 121 8.47 8.19 1.49
N THR A 122 7.23 8.62 1.47
CA THR A 122 6.32 8.55 2.63
C THR A 122 5.05 7.82 2.22
N ILE A 123 4.73 6.73 2.88
CA ILE A 123 3.46 6.00 2.74
C ILE A 123 2.82 6.00 4.12
N THR A 124 1.62 6.56 4.25
CA THR A 124 0.93 6.67 5.54
C THR A 124 -0.54 6.38 5.37
N GLU A 125 -1.12 5.55 6.24
CA GLU A 125 -2.56 5.23 6.24
C GLU A 125 -3.08 4.62 4.92
N ALA A 126 -2.20 4.06 4.09
CA ALA A 126 -2.56 3.46 2.81
C ALA A 126 -2.90 1.97 2.94
N THR A 127 -3.81 1.49 2.11
CA THR A 127 -4.10 0.06 1.91
C THR A 127 -3.60 -0.37 0.55
N VAL A 128 -2.71 -1.36 0.51
CA VAL A 128 -2.12 -1.91 -0.72
C VAL A 128 -2.44 -3.40 -0.77
N GLY A 129 -3.18 -3.84 -1.78
CA GLY A 129 -3.51 -5.25 -2.00
C GLY A 129 -2.30 -6.06 -2.42
N GLY A 130 -1.46 -5.49 -3.29
CA GLY A 130 -0.21 -6.07 -3.75
C GLY A 130 0.98 -5.85 -2.81
N SER A 131 2.17 -5.84 -3.41
CA SER A 131 3.44 -5.61 -2.71
C SER A 131 3.87 -4.15 -2.79
N VAL A 132 4.75 -3.74 -1.88
CA VAL A 132 5.38 -2.42 -1.91
C VAL A 132 6.88 -2.61 -1.99
N ARG A 133 7.51 -2.05 -3.04
CA ARG A 133 8.95 -2.00 -3.20
C ARG A 133 9.44 -0.56 -3.21
N VAL A 134 10.40 -0.27 -2.35
CA VAL A 134 11.03 1.05 -2.24
C VAL A 134 12.53 0.90 -2.44
N ASP A 135 13.02 1.34 -3.60
CA ASP A 135 14.44 1.53 -3.90
C ASP A 135 14.76 3.02 -4.07
N ALA A 136 14.96 3.71 -2.95
CA ALA A 136 15.11 5.17 -2.90
C ALA A 136 16.47 5.57 -2.32
N ARG A 137 16.99 6.77 -2.60
CA ARG A 137 18.36 7.19 -2.21
C ARG A 137 18.45 7.89 -0.85
N GLY A 138 17.34 8.41 -0.34
CA GLY A 138 17.31 9.14 0.92
C GLY A 138 16.65 8.34 2.03
N GLY A 139 15.39 8.63 2.31
CA GLY A 139 14.66 8.01 3.42
C GLY A 139 13.30 7.45 3.02
N ALA A 140 12.91 6.36 3.66
CA ALA A 140 11.58 5.77 3.55
C ALA A 140 10.84 5.88 4.88
N VAL A 141 9.58 6.29 4.83
CA VAL A 141 8.67 6.30 5.99
C VAL A 141 7.42 5.56 5.61
N VAL A 142 7.14 4.43 6.27
CA VAL A 142 5.91 3.66 6.07
C VAL A 142 5.21 3.53 7.42
N LYS A 143 4.01 4.08 7.52
CA LYS A 143 3.27 4.13 8.80
C LYS A 143 1.80 3.79 8.62
N LEU A 144 1.24 3.05 9.57
CA LEU A 144 -0.20 2.75 9.58
C LEU A 144 -0.68 2.14 8.24
N ALA A 145 0.22 1.49 7.49
CA ALA A 145 -0.10 0.91 6.20
C ALA A 145 -0.55 -0.54 6.35
N THR A 146 -1.49 -0.97 5.50
CA THR A 146 -1.87 -2.37 5.36
C THR A 146 -1.43 -2.85 3.98
N ILE A 147 -0.51 -3.79 3.93
CA ILE A 147 0.10 -4.33 2.71
C ILE A 147 -0.25 -5.82 2.65
N GLY A 148 -0.99 -6.24 1.62
CA GLY A 148 -1.40 -7.63 1.42
C GLY A 148 -0.24 -8.53 1.02
N GLY A 149 0.68 -8.01 0.20
CA GLY A 149 1.91 -8.67 -0.22
C GLY A 149 3.10 -8.39 0.70
N SER A 150 4.29 -8.33 0.09
CA SER A 150 5.56 -8.07 0.78
C SER A 150 5.91 -6.59 0.80
N LEU A 151 6.68 -6.17 1.80
CA LEU A 151 7.30 -4.84 1.88
C LEU A 151 8.82 -4.99 1.77
N ASP A 152 9.38 -4.49 0.66
CA ASP A 152 10.81 -4.53 0.35
C ASP A 152 11.38 -3.10 0.35
N ILE A 153 12.40 -2.87 1.18
CA ILE A 153 13.07 -1.57 1.30
C ILE A 153 14.57 -1.73 1.03
N ALA A 154 15.01 -1.10 -0.04
CA ALA A 154 16.39 -1.05 -0.52
C ALA A 154 16.83 0.38 -0.86
N GLY A 155 18.14 0.55 -1.09
CA GLY A 155 18.74 1.81 -1.53
C GLY A 155 18.78 2.96 -0.52
N VAL A 156 17.90 2.94 0.48
CA VAL A 156 17.71 4.07 1.41
C VAL A 156 18.76 4.10 2.51
N ARG A 157 19.06 5.31 3.00
CA ARG A 157 19.93 5.51 4.16
C ARG A 157 19.23 5.17 5.47
N SER A 158 17.95 5.52 5.57
CA SER A 158 17.12 5.23 6.75
C SER A 158 15.69 4.86 6.37
N ALA A 159 15.11 3.95 7.16
CA ALA A 159 13.72 3.54 7.03
C ALA A 159 13.02 3.69 8.39
N THR A 160 11.83 4.28 8.40
CA THR A 160 10.96 4.35 9.59
C THR A 160 9.67 3.57 9.33
N LEU A 161 9.48 2.47 10.05
CA LEU A 161 8.35 1.55 9.88
C LEU A 161 7.53 1.53 11.16
N VAL A 162 6.30 2.06 11.16
CA VAL A 162 5.51 2.13 12.40
C VAL A 162 4.09 1.65 12.19
N LYS A 163 3.65 0.69 13.01
CA LYS A 163 2.26 0.21 13.03
C LYS A 163 1.73 -0.29 11.70
N ASN A 164 2.57 -0.93 10.90
CA ASN A 164 2.16 -1.51 9.62
C ASN A 164 1.66 -2.95 9.79
N ARG A 165 0.79 -3.40 8.89
CA ARG A 165 0.41 -4.80 8.73
C ARG A 165 0.92 -5.28 7.37
N VAL A 166 1.76 -6.31 7.36
CA VAL A 166 2.33 -6.90 6.15
C VAL A 166 1.89 -8.36 6.08
N GLY A 167 1.14 -8.71 5.03
CA GLY A 167 0.62 -10.05 4.79
C GLY A 167 1.69 -11.02 4.26
N GLY A 168 2.72 -10.49 3.58
CA GLY A 168 3.88 -11.23 3.11
C GLY A 168 5.12 -11.00 3.96
N GLU A 169 6.26 -10.94 3.28
CA GLU A 169 7.59 -10.76 3.87
C GLU A 169 7.90 -9.29 4.12
N LEU A 170 8.71 -9.01 5.14
CA LEU A 170 9.27 -7.69 5.39
C LEU A 170 10.79 -7.74 5.25
N GLN A 171 11.31 -7.14 4.19
CA GLN A 171 12.74 -7.14 3.88
C GLN A 171 13.30 -5.71 3.91
N CYS A 172 14.42 -5.55 4.61
CA CYS A 172 15.28 -4.38 4.47
C CYS A 172 16.65 -4.84 3.96
N ALA A 173 17.14 -4.24 2.89
CA ALA A 173 18.50 -4.48 2.41
C ALA A 173 19.56 -4.15 3.48
N ASP A 174 20.74 -4.73 3.33
CA ASP A 174 21.88 -4.42 4.19
C ASP A 174 22.28 -2.94 4.08
N GLY A 175 22.70 -2.35 5.21
CA GLY A 175 23.11 -0.95 5.27
C GLY A 175 21.97 0.06 5.46
N VAL A 176 20.71 -0.36 5.32
CA VAL A 176 19.53 0.47 5.65
C VAL A 176 19.44 0.64 7.16
N GLN A 177 19.42 1.88 7.66
CA GLN A 177 19.11 2.14 9.08
C GLN A 177 17.60 2.08 9.33
N ALA A 178 17.10 0.86 9.56
CA ALA A 178 15.69 0.64 9.87
C ALA A 178 15.39 0.88 11.37
N ASN A 179 14.38 1.70 11.64
CA ASN A 179 13.83 1.97 12.97
C ASN A 179 12.31 1.85 12.91
N GLY A 180 11.67 1.47 14.01
CA GLY A 180 10.24 1.26 13.99
C GLY A 180 9.70 0.49 15.18
N ASP A 181 8.37 0.49 15.29
CA ASP A 181 7.64 -0.23 16.34
C ASP A 181 6.21 -0.58 15.91
N GLY A 182 5.68 -1.66 16.47
CA GLY A 182 4.28 -2.05 16.38
C GLY A 182 3.88 -2.66 15.05
N ASN A 183 4.83 -3.18 14.28
CA ASN A 183 4.57 -3.78 12.97
C ASN A 183 4.15 -5.24 13.15
N ALA A 184 3.11 -5.65 12.42
CA ALA A 184 2.66 -7.03 12.37
C ALA A 184 2.99 -7.61 11.00
N VAL A 185 3.85 -8.62 10.95
CA VAL A 185 4.26 -9.29 9.72
C VAL A 185 3.85 -10.76 9.80
N THR A 186 3.20 -11.26 8.75
CA THR A 186 2.75 -12.66 8.68
C THR A 186 3.85 -13.57 8.12
N GLY A 187 4.64 -13.06 7.17
CA GLY A 187 5.77 -13.76 6.58
C GLY A 187 7.09 -13.59 7.34
N GLU A 188 8.20 -13.88 6.66
CA GLU A 188 9.55 -13.73 7.22
C GLU A 188 9.96 -12.26 7.31
N VAL A 189 10.78 -11.94 8.30
CA VAL A 189 11.37 -10.61 8.48
C VAL A 189 12.87 -10.72 8.36
N THR A 190 13.45 -10.12 7.31
CA THR A 190 14.85 -10.31 6.93
C THR A 190 15.66 -9.02 6.95
N GLY A 191 16.98 -9.18 7.00
CA GLY A 191 17.94 -8.07 7.01
C GLY A 191 17.76 -7.14 8.21
N THR A 192 17.91 -5.83 7.98
CA THR A 192 17.88 -4.84 9.08
C THR A 192 16.47 -4.61 9.63
N CYS A 193 15.43 -5.03 8.91
CA CYS A 193 14.02 -4.93 9.32
C CYS A 193 13.68 -5.85 10.50
N SER A 194 14.51 -6.85 10.82
CA SER A 194 14.31 -7.78 11.95
C SER A 194 14.17 -7.09 13.32
N ARG A 195 14.53 -5.80 13.43
CA ARG A 195 14.52 -5.01 14.66
C ARG A 195 13.30 -4.11 14.82
N VAL A 196 12.39 -4.08 13.84
CA VAL A 196 11.31 -3.08 13.77
C VAL A 196 9.93 -3.65 14.09
N LEU A 197 9.82 -4.86 14.60
CA LEU A 197 8.53 -5.47 14.97
C LEU A 197 7.91 -4.77 16.19
#